data_AF-A0A914CQP4-F1
#
_entry.id   AF-A0A914CQP4-F1
#
_cell.length_a   1.000
_cell.length_b   1.000
_cell.length_c   1.000
_cell.angle_alpha   90.00
_cell.angle_beta   90.00
_cell.angle_gamma   90.00
#
_symmetry.space_group_name_H-M   'P 1'
#
loop_
_entity.id
_entity.type
_entity.pdbx_description
1 polymer ?
#
loop_
_entity_poly.entity_id
_entity_poly.type
_entity_poly.pdbx_seq_one_letter_code
_entity_poly.pdbx_strand_id
1 'polypeptide(L)'
;MMTPYVVTRYYRAPEVILGIGYSANVDVWSIGCIFAELIRGKVLFPGTDHIDQWTKIVEILGTPGQEFTCRLQSTVRTYVENRQRCAARSWEVLFPDSMFPPMVESRLSAPTARDLLSRMLVIDPNHRISVEDALKHPYVCLWYDPVEVDAPAPGKYDSGVELHEHTVDEWKDLIFTEIKQFESTHDIHGVNQQEASNGLEHSNMDLQ
;
A
#
# COMPACT_ATOMS: atom_id res chain seq x y z
N MET A 1 -10.36 -21.27 -8.85
CA MET A 1 -11.47 -20.73 -8.03
C MET A 1 -10.85 -19.95 -6.89
N MET A 2 -10.56 -18.66 -7.08
CA MET A 2 -10.01 -17.83 -6.00
C MET A 2 -11.08 -17.60 -4.95
N THR A 3 -10.75 -17.90 -3.69
CA THR A 3 -11.61 -17.62 -2.55
C THR A 3 -12.01 -16.15 -2.55
N PRO A 4 -13.31 -15.80 -2.60
CA PRO A 4 -13.71 -14.44 -2.34
C PRO A 4 -13.42 -14.18 -0.86
N TYR A 5 -12.74 -13.07 -0.55
CA TYR A 5 -12.44 -12.59 0.81
C TYR A 5 -11.28 -13.21 1.58
N VAL A 6 -10.06 -12.77 1.28
CA VAL A 6 -8.99 -12.67 2.30
C VAL A 6 -8.17 -11.39 2.08
N VAL A 7 -8.72 -10.22 2.41
CA VAL A 7 -7.96 -9.00 2.78
C VAL A 7 -8.89 -8.03 3.53
N THR A 8 -8.32 -7.18 4.37
CA THR A 8 -9.05 -6.15 5.13
C THR A 8 -9.62 -5.08 4.20
N ARG A 9 -10.92 -5.16 3.91
CA ARG A 9 -11.65 -4.28 2.96
C ARG A 9 -11.54 -2.79 3.30
N TYR A 10 -11.36 -2.46 4.58
CA TYR A 10 -11.40 -1.10 5.11
C TYR A 10 -10.38 -0.14 4.48
N TYR A 11 -9.28 -0.68 3.95
CA TYR A 11 -8.19 0.08 3.35
C TYR A 11 -8.22 0.06 1.81
N ARG A 12 -9.17 -0.65 1.18
CA ARG A 12 -9.26 -0.70 -0.29
C ARG A 12 -9.70 0.63 -0.86
N ALA A 13 -9.03 1.07 -1.91
CA ALA A 13 -9.37 2.31 -2.62
C ALA A 13 -10.73 2.22 -3.35
N PRO A 14 -11.40 3.36 -3.58
CA PRO A 14 -12.65 3.45 -4.32
C PRO A 14 -12.62 2.74 -5.67
N GLU A 15 -11.56 2.94 -6.45
CA GLU A 15 -11.38 2.33 -7.76
C GLU A 15 -11.34 0.80 -7.69
N VAL A 16 -10.76 0.22 -6.64
CA VAL A 16 -10.73 -1.24 -6.42
C VAL A 16 -12.12 -1.75 -6.01
N ILE A 17 -12.83 -1.01 -5.15
CA ILE A 17 -14.18 -1.40 -4.71
C ILE A 17 -15.18 -1.35 -5.85
N LEU A 18 -15.04 -0.37 -6.74
CA LEU A 18 -15.94 -0.12 -7.87
C LEU A 18 -15.51 -0.83 -9.17
N GLY A 19 -14.38 -1.54 -9.16
CA GLY A 19 -13.89 -2.29 -10.33
C GLY A 19 -13.43 -1.40 -11.49
N ILE A 20 -12.90 -0.22 -11.18
CA ILE A 20 -12.23 0.67 -12.14
C ILE A 20 -10.77 0.21 -12.27
N GLY A 21 -10.13 0.45 -13.42
CA GLY A 21 -8.69 0.27 -13.56
C GLY A 21 -7.93 1.05 -12.48
N TYR A 22 -6.88 0.45 -11.92
CA TYR A 22 -6.08 1.02 -10.85
C TYR A 22 -4.60 1.15 -11.27
N SER A 23 -3.86 1.99 -10.56
CA SER A 23 -2.43 2.20 -10.71
C SER A 23 -1.76 2.18 -9.33
N ALA A 24 -0.45 2.45 -9.27
CA ALA A 24 0.29 2.55 -8.01
C ALA A 24 -0.31 3.55 -6.99
N ASN A 25 -1.11 4.53 -7.45
CA ASN A 25 -1.76 5.50 -6.57
C ASN A 25 -2.86 4.88 -5.67
N VAL A 26 -3.23 3.62 -5.92
CA VAL A 26 -4.14 2.85 -5.05
C VAL A 26 -3.59 2.73 -3.63
N ASP A 27 -2.26 2.62 -3.48
CA ASP A 27 -1.62 2.42 -2.19
C ASP A 27 -1.59 3.70 -1.35
N VAL A 28 -1.60 4.87 -1.99
CA VAL A 28 -1.71 6.16 -1.27
C VAL A 28 -3.03 6.27 -0.52
N TRP A 29 -4.12 5.71 -1.06
CA TRP A 29 -5.40 5.64 -0.34
C TRP A 29 -5.29 4.76 0.91
N SER A 30 -4.66 3.59 0.77
CA SER A 30 -4.44 2.66 1.88
C SER A 30 -3.63 3.32 2.99
N ILE A 31 -2.54 4.02 2.63
CA ILE A 31 -1.72 4.82 3.54
C ILE A 31 -2.55 5.91 4.21
N GLY A 32 -3.39 6.63 3.46
CA GLY A 32 -4.30 7.63 4.02
C GLY A 32 -5.28 7.06 5.04
N CYS A 33 -5.82 5.86 4.80
CA CYS A 33 -6.70 5.17 5.75
C CYS A 33 -5.95 4.78 7.03
N ILE A 34 -4.73 4.24 6.90
CA ILE A 34 -3.87 3.89 8.04
C ILE A 34 -3.51 5.16 8.82
N PHE A 35 -3.09 6.22 8.14
CA PHE A 35 -2.72 7.48 8.78
C PHE A 35 -3.90 8.08 9.56
N ALA A 36 -5.09 8.08 8.96
CA ALA A 36 -6.31 8.50 9.64
C ALA A 36 -6.58 7.64 10.88
N GLU A 37 -6.44 6.33 10.78
CA GLU A 37 -6.63 5.38 11.88
C GLU A 37 -5.64 5.59 13.02
N LEU A 38 -4.37 5.86 12.72
CA LEU A 38 -3.34 6.19 13.72
C LEU A 38 -3.72 7.44 14.54
N ILE A 39 -4.33 8.45 13.91
CA ILE A 39 -4.75 9.68 14.59
C ILE A 39 -5.98 9.43 15.49
N ARG A 40 -6.97 8.67 15.01
CA ARG A 40 -8.26 8.50 15.73
C ARG A 40 -8.38 7.24 16.58
N GLY A 41 -7.43 6.31 16.46
CA GLY A 41 -7.42 5.00 17.13
C GLY A 41 -8.50 4.01 16.67
N LYS A 42 -9.15 4.25 15.51
CA LYS A 42 -10.22 3.41 14.96
C LYS A 42 -10.26 3.48 13.45
N VAL A 43 -10.72 2.40 12.82
CA VAL A 43 -10.91 2.33 11.37
C VAL A 43 -11.74 3.50 10.83
N LEU A 44 -11.26 4.13 9.76
CA LEU A 44 -11.94 5.27 9.12
C LEU A 44 -13.21 4.84 8.37
N PHE A 45 -13.14 3.74 7.61
CA PHE A 45 -14.24 3.24 6.78
C PHE A 45 -14.55 1.76 7.11
N PRO A 46 -15.29 1.47 8.20
CA PRO A 46 -15.56 0.11 8.64
C PRO A 46 -16.77 -0.50 7.90
N GLY A 47 -16.66 -0.69 6.59
CA GLY A 47 -17.76 -1.22 5.76
C GLY A 47 -17.92 -2.74 5.84
N THR A 48 -19.12 -3.24 6.04
CA THR A 48 -19.41 -4.68 6.19
C THR A 48 -19.33 -5.47 4.87
N ASP A 49 -19.63 -4.81 3.75
CA ASP A 49 -19.53 -5.32 2.38
C ASP A 49 -19.08 -4.23 1.38
N HIS A 50 -19.07 -4.48 0.07
CA HIS A 50 -18.64 -3.49 -0.93
C HIS A 50 -19.55 -2.26 -1.00
N ILE A 51 -20.85 -2.46 -0.84
CA ILE A 51 -21.88 -1.43 -0.92
C ILE A 51 -21.81 -0.54 0.33
N ASP A 52 -21.69 -1.15 1.50
CA ASP A 52 -21.51 -0.44 2.76
C ASP A 52 -20.16 0.27 2.82
N GLN A 53 -19.08 -0.36 2.35
CA GLN A 53 -17.76 0.29 2.26
C GLN A 53 -17.82 1.58 1.43
N TRP A 54 -18.43 1.53 0.24
CA TRP A 54 -18.66 2.72 -0.58
C TRP A 54 -19.53 3.76 0.14
N THR A 55 -20.56 3.31 0.85
CA THR A 55 -21.43 4.17 1.65
C THR A 55 -20.62 4.95 2.69
N LYS A 56 -19.76 4.27 3.47
CA LYS A 56 -18.91 4.92 4.49
C LYS A 56 -17.94 5.92 3.89
N ILE A 57 -17.40 5.63 2.71
CA ILE A 57 -16.51 6.56 2.00
C ILE A 57 -17.25 7.85 1.64
N VAL A 58 -18.41 7.73 0.99
CA VAL A 58 -19.21 8.88 0.54
C VAL A 58 -19.82 9.68 1.70
N GLU A 59 -20.16 9.04 2.82
CA GLU A 59 -20.65 9.71 4.03
C GLU A 59 -19.60 10.68 4.63
N ILE A 60 -18.32 10.41 4.43
CA ILE A 60 -17.21 11.21 4.97
C ILE A 60 -16.69 12.19 3.93
N LEU A 61 -16.39 11.72 2.72
CA LEU A 61 -15.75 12.50 1.66
C LEU A 61 -16.74 13.18 0.71
N GLY A 62 -18.03 12.90 0.84
CA GLY A 62 -19.07 13.42 -0.05
C GLY A 62 -19.21 12.63 -1.34
N THR A 63 -20.24 12.97 -2.11
CA THR A 63 -20.51 12.32 -3.40
C THR A 63 -19.52 12.83 -4.46
N PRO A 64 -18.86 11.94 -5.21
CA PRO A 64 -17.91 12.35 -6.24
C PRO A 64 -18.58 13.14 -7.37
N GLY A 65 -17.78 13.93 -8.09
CA GLY A 65 -18.22 14.71 -9.24
C GLY A 65 -18.56 13.84 -10.47
N GLN A 66 -19.17 14.48 -11.48
CA GLN A 66 -19.60 13.79 -12.70
C GLN A 66 -18.45 13.18 -13.50
N GLU A 67 -17.27 13.82 -13.47
CA GLU A 67 -16.07 13.32 -14.15
C GLU A 67 -15.70 11.90 -13.69
N PHE A 68 -15.76 11.67 -12.37
CA PHE A 68 -15.50 10.36 -11.80
C PHE A 68 -16.63 9.37 -12.12
N THR A 69 -17.90 9.75 -11.93
CA THR A 69 -19.03 8.83 -12.15
C THR A 69 -19.18 8.41 -13.61
N CYS A 70 -18.77 9.25 -14.57
CA CYS A 70 -18.77 8.91 -15.99
C CYS A 70 -17.78 7.80 -16.36
N ARG A 71 -16.73 7.57 -15.55
CA ARG A 71 -15.75 6.48 -15.77
C ARG A 71 -16.19 5.13 -15.18
N LEU A 72 -17.28 5.11 -14.43
CA LEU A 72 -17.80 3.88 -13.82
C LEU A 72 -18.51 3.00 -14.85
N GLN A 73 -18.50 1.68 -14.61
CA GLN A 73 -19.35 0.75 -15.33
C GLN A 73 -20.83 1.11 -15.14
N SER A 74 -21.67 0.83 -16.15
CA SER A 74 -23.07 1.28 -16.19
C SER A 74 -23.88 0.91 -14.95
N THR A 75 -23.78 -0.33 -14.47
CA THR A 75 -24.48 -0.82 -13.28
C THR A 75 -24.06 -0.09 -12.01
N VAL A 76 -22.75 0.08 -11.82
CA VAL A 76 -22.17 0.78 -10.67
C VAL A 76 -22.52 2.27 -10.71
N ARG A 77 -22.44 2.88 -11.89
CA ARG A 77 -22.81 4.28 -12.12
C ARG A 77 -24.25 4.55 -11.71
N THR A 78 -25.20 3.74 -12.18
CA THR A 78 -26.62 3.86 -11.82
C THR A 78 -26.82 3.76 -10.31
N TYR A 79 -26.11 2.84 -9.64
CA TYR A 79 -26.17 2.73 -8.18
C TYR A 79 -25.64 3.99 -7.47
N VAL A 80 -24.53 4.56 -7.93
CA VAL A 80 -23.95 5.79 -7.35
C VAL A 80 -24.83 7.01 -7.60
N GLU A 81 -25.36 7.17 -8.82
CA GLU A 81 -26.19 8.32 -9.22
C GLU A 81 -27.58 8.31 -8.57
N ASN A 82 -28.15 7.13 -8.29
CA ASN A 82 -29.46 7.01 -7.64
C ASN A 82 -29.42 7.30 -6.13
N ARG A 83 -28.24 7.48 -5.54
CA ARG A 83 -28.11 7.79 -4.12
C ARG A 83 -28.25 9.29 -3.85
N GLN A 84 -28.75 9.61 -2.66
CA GLN A 84 -28.80 10.99 -2.19
C GLN A 84 -27.38 11.57 -2.15
N ARG A 85 -27.22 12.76 -2.72
CA ARG A 85 -25.93 13.47 -2.68
C ARG A 85 -25.62 13.91 -1.26
N CYS A 86 -24.39 13.63 -0.82
CA CYS A 86 -23.86 14.02 0.47
C CYS A 86 -22.72 15.02 0.27
N ALA A 87 -22.67 16.04 1.13
CA ALA A 87 -21.53 16.96 1.19
C ALA A 87 -20.38 16.32 1.97
N ALA A 88 -19.14 16.66 1.59
CA ALA A 88 -17.95 16.26 2.34
C ALA A 88 -17.98 16.85 3.75
N ARG A 89 -17.57 16.06 4.74
CA ARG A 89 -17.36 16.56 6.11
C ARG A 89 -16.05 17.32 6.18
N SER A 90 -16.01 18.38 6.98
CA SER A 90 -14.75 19.12 7.20
C SER A 90 -13.73 18.26 7.94
N TRP A 91 -12.46 18.36 7.55
CA TRP A 91 -11.35 17.62 8.14
C TRP A 91 -11.14 17.99 9.61
N GLU A 92 -11.43 19.23 9.99
CA GLU A 92 -11.37 19.73 11.36
C GLU A 92 -12.41 19.05 12.26
N VAL A 93 -13.57 18.72 11.71
CA VAL A 93 -14.62 17.97 12.43
C VAL A 93 -14.26 16.49 12.53
N LEU A 94 -13.66 15.92 11.49
CA LEU A 94 -13.26 14.51 11.45
C LEU A 94 -12.04 14.22 12.31
N PHE A 95 -11.13 15.19 12.42
CA PHE A 95 -9.86 15.11 13.15
C PHE A 95 -9.65 16.42 13.92
N PRO A 96 -10.37 16.65 15.03
CA PRO A 96 -10.21 17.86 15.84
C PRO A 96 -8.81 17.96 16.45
N ASP A 97 -8.38 19.18 16.81
CA ASP A 97 -7.03 19.42 17.36
C ASP A 97 -6.73 18.58 18.61
N SER A 98 -7.77 18.20 19.37
CA SER A 98 -7.64 17.33 20.55
C SER A 98 -7.17 15.91 20.26
N MET A 99 -7.22 15.45 19.00
CA MET A 99 -6.67 14.15 18.58
C MET A 99 -5.17 14.20 18.29
N PHE A 100 -4.59 15.40 18.26
CA PHE A 100 -3.17 15.58 17.96
C PHE A 100 -2.41 15.95 19.23
N PRO A 101 -1.13 15.53 19.35
CA PRO A 101 -0.30 15.98 20.44
C PRO A 101 -0.12 17.50 20.37
N PRO A 102 0.15 18.17 21.52
CA PRO A 102 0.54 19.57 21.53
C PRO A 102 1.76 19.77 20.63
N MET A 103 1.82 20.90 19.92
CA MET A 103 2.83 21.16 18.89
C MET A 103 4.25 20.86 19.40
N VAL A 104 4.85 19.81 18.84
CA VAL A 104 6.23 19.41 19.14
C VAL A 104 7.20 20.10 18.19
N GLU A 105 6.82 20.22 16.91
CA GLU A 105 7.58 20.91 15.86
C GLU A 105 6.61 21.69 14.97
N SER A 106 7.06 22.81 14.39
CA SER A 106 6.23 23.68 13.53
C SER A 106 5.63 22.95 12.33
N ARG A 107 6.34 21.95 11.79
CA ARG A 107 5.90 21.11 10.65
C ARG A 107 5.01 19.93 11.05
N LEU A 108 5.14 19.44 12.27
CA LEU A 108 4.33 18.36 12.83
C LEU A 108 3.12 18.94 13.56
N SER A 109 2.27 19.60 12.79
CA SER A 109 1.07 20.28 13.30
C SER A 109 -0.22 19.60 12.82
N ALA A 110 -1.31 19.74 13.58
CA ALA A 110 -2.61 19.21 13.20
C ALA A 110 -3.10 19.72 11.82
N PRO A 111 -2.96 21.03 11.48
CA PRO A 111 -3.29 21.51 10.14
C PRO A 111 -2.49 20.81 9.03
N THR A 112 -1.19 20.62 9.21
CA THR A 112 -0.33 19.96 8.20
C THR A 112 -0.70 18.48 8.05
N ALA A 113 -1.03 17.79 9.15
CA ALA A 113 -1.50 16.41 9.12
C ALA A 113 -2.84 16.28 8.35
N ARG A 114 -3.80 17.17 8.61
CA ARG A 114 -5.09 17.22 7.91
C ARG A 114 -4.91 17.51 6.42
N ASP A 115 -4.02 18.44 6.07
CA ASP A 115 -3.75 18.77 4.66
C ASP A 115 -3.26 17.52 3.92
N LEU A 116 -2.30 16.78 4.47
CA LEU A 116 -1.82 15.54 3.89
C LEU A 116 -2.93 14.50 3.75
N LEU A 117 -3.72 14.27 4.81
CA LEU A 117 -4.86 13.36 4.79
C LEU A 117 -5.85 13.73 3.68
N SER A 118 -6.16 15.02 3.54
CA SER A 118 -7.11 15.51 2.54
C SER A 118 -6.66 15.27 1.10
N ARG A 119 -5.34 15.21 0.87
CA ARG A 119 -4.73 14.93 -0.44
C ARG A 119 -4.57 13.44 -0.72
N MET A 120 -4.39 12.61 0.33
CA MET A 120 -4.32 11.15 0.20
C MET A 120 -5.71 10.51 0.05
N LEU A 121 -6.69 10.99 0.82
CA LEU A 121 -8.05 10.45 0.87
C LEU A 121 -8.96 11.16 -0.13
N VAL A 122 -8.58 11.08 -1.41
CA VAL A 122 -9.34 11.61 -2.54
C VAL A 122 -9.96 10.44 -3.30
N ILE A 123 -11.28 10.54 -3.56
CA ILE A 123 -12.04 9.47 -4.24
C ILE A 123 -11.50 9.25 -5.65
N ASP A 124 -11.26 10.33 -6.38
CA ASP A 124 -10.73 10.26 -7.73
C ASP A 124 -9.20 10.03 -7.70
N PRO A 125 -8.69 8.88 -8.19
CA PRO A 125 -7.26 8.59 -8.19
C PRO A 125 -6.44 9.55 -9.07
N ASN A 126 -7.04 10.26 -10.03
CA ASN A 126 -6.34 11.24 -10.86
C ASN A 126 -6.02 12.54 -10.09
N HIS A 127 -6.78 12.81 -9.04
CA HIS A 127 -6.64 14.01 -8.20
C HIS A 127 -5.97 13.71 -6.85
N ARG A 128 -5.73 12.43 -6.56
CA ARG A 128 -5.04 11.96 -5.36
C ARG A 128 -3.54 12.22 -5.48
N ILE A 129 -2.93 12.75 -4.42
CA ILE A 129 -1.48 13.02 -4.37
C ILE A 129 -0.67 11.77 -4.73
N SER A 130 0.42 11.92 -5.47
CA SER A 130 1.32 10.80 -5.74
C SER A 130 2.19 10.48 -4.52
N VAL A 131 2.87 9.33 -4.54
CA VAL A 131 3.83 8.96 -3.50
C VAL A 131 4.98 9.97 -3.44
N GLU A 132 5.49 10.39 -4.60
CA GLU A 132 6.60 11.33 -4.72
C GLU A 132 6.25 12.72 -4.15
N ASP A 133 5.02 13.18 -4.38
CA ASP A 133 4.54 14.45 -3.84
C ASP A 133 4.20 14.35 -2.35
N ALA A 134 3.73 13.18 -1.89
CA ALA A 134 3.49 12.92 -0.48
C ALA A 134 4.80 12.93 0.33
N LEU A 135 5.91 12.39 -0.22
CA LEU A 135 7.23 12.44 0.40
C LEU A 135 7.76 13.87 0.56
N LYS A 136 7.42 14.77 -0.38
CA LYS A 136 7.78 16.19 -0.33
C LYS A 136 6.87 17.03 0.57
N HIS A 137 5.76 16.46 1.03
CA HIS A 137 4.78 17.18 1.84
C HIS A 137 5.40 17.65 3.17
N PRO A 138 5.09 18.88 3.67
CA PRO A 138 5.70 19.41 4.89
C PRO A 138 5.59 18.50 6.13
N TYR A 139 4.57 17.65 6.19
CA TYR A 139 4.37 16.68 7.27
C TYR A 139 5.36 15.50 7.24
N VAL A 140 5.84 15.11 6.06
CA VAL A 140 6.67 13.92 5.84
C VAL A 140 8.12 14.28 5.53
N CYS A 141 8.35 15.41 4.85
CA CYS A 141 9.66 15.78 4.31
C CYS A 141 10.75 16.01 5.37
N LEU A 142 10.39 16.10 6.65
CA LEU A 142 11.34 16.10 7.77
C LEU A 142 12.24 14.86 7.75
N TRP A 143 11.71 13.74 7.28
CA TRP A 143 12.36 12.43 7.21
C TRP A 143 12.81 12.08 5.79
N TYR A 144 12.80 13.04 4.87
CA TYR A 144 13.19 12.78 3.49
C TYR A 144 14.71 12.60 3.38
N ASP A 145 15.14 11.39 3.07
CA ASP A 145 16.51 11.08 2.69
C ASP A 145 16.53 10.53 1.25
N PRO A 146 17.19 11.22 0.29
CA PRO A 146 17.34 10.73 -1.08
C PRO A 146 17.95 9.33 -1.17
N VAL A 147 18.84 8.97 -0.24
CA VAL A 147 19.48 7.64 -0.26
C VAL A 147 18.49 6.54 0.05
N GLU A 148 17.52 6.80 0.94
CA GLU A 148 16.45 5.86 1.26
C GLU A 148 15.35 5.86 0.19
N VAL A 149 14.97 7.03 -0.32
CA VAL A 149 13.85 7.20 -1.26
C VAL A 149 14.22 6.74 -2.67
N ASP A 150 15.41 7.08 -3.15
CA ASP A 150 15.85 6.80 -4.52
C ASP A 150 16.69 5.51 -4.61
N ALA A 151 16.65 4.67 -3.55
CA ALA A 151 17.31 3.38 -3.53
C ALA A 151 16.81 2.52 -4.72
N PRO A 152 17.72 1.95 -5.53
CA PRO A 152 17.31 1.20 -6.71
C PRO A 152 16.56 -0.07 -6.29
N ALA A 153 15.45 -0.34 -6.97
CA ALA A 153 14.74 -1.59 -6.83
C ALA A 153 15.68 -2.78 -7.18
N PRO A 154 15.58 -3.92 -6.48
CA PRO A 154 16.46 -5.08 -6.70
C PRO A 154 16.30 -5.68 -8.12
N GLY A 155 15.19 -5.40 -8.79
CA GLY A 155 14.94 -5.77 -10.17
C GLY A 155 13.58 -5.25 -10.64
N LYS A 156 13.30 -5.39 -11.93
CA LYS A 156 11.94 -5.19 -12.45
C LYS A 156 11.14 -6.45 -12.18
N TYR A 157 9.93 -6.29 -11.66
CA TYR A 157 8.98 -7.39 -11.54
C TYR A 157 8.60 -7.90 -12.93
N ASP A 158 8.72 -9.22 -13.15
CA ASP A 158 8.26 -9.87 -14.36
C ASP A 158 6.80 -10.32 -14.19
N SER A 159 5.87 -9.52 -14.72
CA SER A 159 4.44 -9.86 -14.69
C SER A 159 4.06 -10.99 -15.65
N GLY A 160 5.00 -11.47 -16.47
CA GLY A 160 4.76 -12.57 -17.41
C GLY A 160 4.26 -13.83 -16.72
N VAL A 161 4.81 -14.18 -15.55
CA VAL A 161 4.44 -15.39 -14.81
C VAL A 161 2.99 -15.38 -14.33
N GLU A 162 2.43 -14.22 -14.01
CA GLU A 162 1.04 -14.09 -13.54
C GLU A 162 0.03 -13.92 -14.68
N LEU A 163 0.46 -13.40 -15.83
CA LEU A 163 -0.40 -13.19 -16.99
C LEU A 163 -0.66 -14.47 -17.79
N HIS A 164 0.14 -15.52 -17.59
CA HIS A 164 -0.07 -16.82 -18.22
C HIS A 164 -0.92 -17.74 -17.32
N GLU A 165 -1.89 -18.41 -17.92
CA GLU A 165 -2.59 -19.48 -17.23
C GLU A 165 -1.67 -20.70 -17.12
N HIS A 166 -1.35 -21.08 -15.90
CA HIS A 166 -0.56 -22.28 -15.61
C HIS A 166 -1.42 -23.34 -14.91
N THR A 167 -1.19 -24.59 -15.26
CA THR A 167 -1.72 -25.75 -14.55
C THR A 167 -1.11 -25.86 -13.16
N VAL A 168 -1.73 -26.64 -12.28
CA VAL A 168 -1.22 -26.84 -10.91
C VAL A 168 0.19 -27.46 -10.91
N ASP A 169 0.49 -28.35 -11.84
CA ASP A 169 1.80 -29.00 -11.91
C ASP A 169 2.87 -28.04 -12.47
N GLU A 170 2.54 -27.20 -13.45
CA GLU A 170 3.43 -26.12 -13.91
C GLU A 170 3.74 -25.12 -12.79
N TRP A 171 2.74 -24.75 -11.98
CA TRP A 171 2.96 -23.90 -10.80
C TRP A 171 3.91 -24.56 -9.79
N LYS A 172 3.76 -25.87 -9.53
CA LYS A 172 4.68 -26.59 -8.63
C LYS A 172 6.11 -26.54 -9.14
N ASP A 173 6.31 -26.78 -10.43
CA ASP A 173 7.63 -26.79 -11.05
C ASP A 173 8.27 -25.39 -11.04
N LEU A 174 7.49 -24.34 -11.34
CA LEU A 174 7.94 -22.95 -11.27
C LEU A 174 8.37 -22.57 -9.84
N ILE A 175 7.51 -22.83 -8.85
CA ILE A 175 7.81 -22.53 -7.43
C ILE A 175 9.03 -23.32 -6.97
N PHE A 176 9.13 -24.61 -7.32
CA PHE A 176 10.27 -25.44 -6.93
C PHE A 176 11.57 -24.94 -7.56
N THR A 177 11.53 -24.53 -8.83
CA THR A 177 12.69 -23.97 -9.53
C THR A 177 13.15 -22.66 -8.88
N GLU A 178 12.22 -21.77 -8.52
CA GLU A 178 12.52 -20.52 -7.83
C GLU A 178 13.21 -20.76 -6.48
N ILE A 179 12.69 -21.70 -5.69
CA ILE A 179 13.30 -22.09 -4.39
C ILE A 179 14.73 -22.59 -4.59
N LYS A 180 14.96 -23.43 -5.61
CA LYS A 180 16.29 -23.96 -5.93
C LYS A 180 17.27 -22.88 -6.38
N GLN A 181 16.82 -21.93 -7.20
CA GLN A 181 17.63 -20.78 -7.61
C GLN A 181 17.99 -19.90 -6.42
N PHE A 182 17.02 -19.63 -5.54
CA PHE A 182 17.25 -18.88 -4.31
C PHE A 182 18.29 -19.57 -3.41
N GLU A 183 18.16 -20.87 -3.16
CA GLU A 183 19.11 -21.69 -2.39
C GLU A 183 20.53 -21.66 -2.99
N SER A 184 20.66 -21.66 -4.32
CA SER A 184 21.99 -21.60 -4.97
C SER A 184 22.67 -20.23 -4.91
N THR A 185 21.90 -19.16 -4.74
CA THR A 185 22.40 -17.78 -4.79
C THR A 185 22.52 -17.13 -3.43
N HIS A 186 21.86 -17.69 -2.41
CA HIS A 186 21.84 -17.19 -1.04
C HIS A 186 22.34 -18.29 -0.10
N ASP A 187 23.33 -17.98 0.74
CA ASP A 187 23.79 -18.90 1.78
C ASP A 187 22.72 -19.05 2.87
N ILE A 188 21.83 -20.01 2.66
CA ILE A 188 20.76 -20.35 3.59
C ILE A 188 21.25 -21.22 4.78
N HIS A 189 22.52 -21.63 4.78
CA HIS A 189 23.08 -22.47 5.83
C HIS A 189 24.07 -21.73 6.75
N GLY A 190 24.48 -20.50 6.41
CA GLY A 190 25.35 -19.68 7.25
C GLY A 190 26.72 -20.32 7.50
N VAL A 191 27.24 -21.08 6.53
CA VAL A 191 28.54 -21.75 6.66
C VAL A 191 29.50 -21.18 5.64
N ASN A 192 30.42 -20.35 6.12
CA ASN A 192 31.74 -20.15 5.53
C ASN A 192 32.41 -21.52 5.33
N GLN A 193 32.17 -22.18 4.19
CA GLN A 193 32.97 -23.33 3.74
C GLN A 193 34.32 -22.87 3.14
N GLN A 194 34.99 -21.92 3.80
CA GLN A 194 36.36 -21.52 3.47
C GLN A 194 37.39 -21.91 4.54
N GLU A 195 36.99 -22.50 5.67
CA GLU A 195 37.94 -22.94 6.71
C GLU A 195 38.19 -24.45 6.78
N ALA A 196 37.43 -25.29 6.04
CA ALA A 196 37.59 -26.74 6.14
C ALA A 196 38.70 -27.36 5.26
N SER A 197 39.32 -26.59 4.35
CA SER A 197 40.37 -27.09 3.44
C SER A 197 41.80 -26.72 3.85
N ASN A 198 42.00 -25.82 4.82
CA ASN A 198 43.34 -25.41 5.26
C ASN A 198 43.87 -26.16 6.50
N GLY A 199 43.11 -27.13 7.03
CA GLY A 199 43.46 -27.86 8.25
C GLY A 199 44.23 -29.19 8.06
N LEU A 200 44.52 -29.61 6.83
CA LEU A 200 45.07 -30.95 6.54
C LEU A 200 46.53 -30.99 6.07
N GLU A 201 47.23 -29.85 5.92
CA GLU A 201 48.64 -29.84 5.45
C GLU A 201 49.71 -29.60 6.54
N HIS A 202 49.36 -29.39 7.81
CA HIS A 202 50.35 -29.04 8.85
C HIS A 202 50.68 -30.12 9.89
N SER A 203 50.22 -31.36 9.75
CA SER A 203 50.53 -32.44 10.72
C SER A 203 51.48 -33.52 10.17
N ASN A 204 52.50 -33.14 9.39
CA ASN A 204 53.51 -34.08 8.92
C ASN A 204 54.92 -33.48 8.80
N MET A 205 55.35 -32.73 9.82
CA MET A 205 56.77 -32.49 10.10
C MET A 205 56.90 -32.30 11.61
N ASP A 206 57.28 -33.36 12.31
CA ASP A 206 58.17 -33.31 13.48
C ASP A 206 58.53 -34.75 13.87
N LEU A 207 59.56 -35.26 13.20
CA LEU A 207 60.38 -36.39 13.63
C LEU A 207 61.66 -35.79 14.22
N GLN A 208 61.77 -35.81 15.55
CA GLN A 208 63.04 -35.90 16.28
C GLN A 208 62.83 -36.75 17.54
#